data_AF-A0A3G9JN07-F1
#
_entry.id   AF-A0A3G9JN07-F1
#
_cell.length_a   1.000
_cell.length_b   1.000
_cell.length_c   1.000
_cell.angle_alpha   90.00
_cell.angle_beta   90.00
_cell.angle_gamma   90.00
#
_symmetry.space_group_name_H-M   'P 1'
#
loop_
_entity.id
_entity.type
_entity.pdbx_description
1 polymer ?
#
loop_
_entity_poly.entity_id
_entity_poly.type
_entity_poly.pdbx_seq_one_letter_code
_entity_poly.pdbx_strand_id
1 'polypeptide(L)' 'MITIIRSRGDLYAELKQTEKAKIDLQQAAIIFRQQNNMATYEQVMQILQQLGG' A
#
# COMPACT_ATOMS: atom_id res chain seq x y z
N MET A 1 -15.66 22.46 -20.82
CA MET A 1 -14.77 22.74 -19.68
C MET A 1 -15.38 22.21 -18.38
N ILE A 2 -15.39 20.89 -18.15
CA ILE A 2 -15.58 20.17 -16.86
C ILE A 2 -15.18 18.70 -17.14
N THR A 3 -13.91 18.33 -16.92
CA THR A 3 -13.51 16.91 -16.88
C THR A 3 -12.14 16.71 -16.21
N ILE A 4 -11.26 17.71 -16.27
CA ILE A 4 -9.86 17.57 -15.80
C ILE A 4 -9.71 17.62 -14.26
N ILE A 5 -10.69 18.15 -13.52
CA ILE A 5 -10.60 18.29 -12.05
C ILE A 5 -10.99 17.00 -11.32
N ARG A 6 -11.90 16.19 -11.89
CA ARG A 6 -12.31 14.90 -11.29
C ARG A 6 -11.12 13.94 -11.20
N SER A 7 -10.30 13.90 -12.25
CA SER A 7 -9.10 13.04 -12.30
C SER A 7 -8.03 13.38 -11.27
N ARG A 8 -7.87 14.66 -10.86
CA ARG A 8 -6.86 15.02 -9.85
C ARG A 8 -7.28 14.65 -8.44
N GLY A 9 -8.56 14.81 -8.11
CA GLY A 9 -9.10 14.40 -6.81
C GLY A 9 -9.04 12.89 -6.62
N ASP A 10 -9.43 12.14 -7.66
CA ASP A 10 -9.35 10.69 -7.68
C ASP A 10 -7.89 10.22 -7.63
N LEU A 11 -6.99 10.84 -8.42
CA LEU A 11 -5.56 10.54 -8.39
C LEU A 11 -4.92 10.84 -7.03
N TYR A 12 -5.23 11.97 -6.38
CA TYR A 12 -4.70 12.26 -5.05
C TYR A 12 -5.32 11.36 -3.97
N ALA A 13 -6.57 10.97 -4.10
CA ALA A 13 -7.20 10.00 -3.21
C ALA A 13 -6.52 8.63 -3.35
N GLU A 14 -6.29 8.16 -4.57
CA GLU A 14 -5.60 6.91 -4.87
C GLU A 14 -4.14 6.93 -4.43
N LEU A 15 -3.39 8.01 -4.70
CA LEU A 15 -2.01 8.18 -4.22
C LEU A 15 -1.93 8.22 -2.69
N LYS A 16 -2.84 8.95 -2.03
CA LYS A 16 -2.89 9.03 -0.56
C LYS A 16 -3.31 7.69 0.06
N GLN A 17 -4.20 6.95 -0.59
CA GLN A 17 -4.57 5.59 -0.18
C GLN A 17 -3.44 4.60 -0.42
N THR A 18 -2.70 4.73 -1.52
CA THR A 18 -1.52 3.90 -1.84
C THR A 18 -0.40 4.11 -0.83
N GLU A 19 -0.07 5.35 -0.49
CA GLU A 19 0.92 5.68 0.55
C GLU A 19 0.51 5.14 1.93
N LYS A 20 -0.77 5.31 2.32
CA LYS A 20 -1.29 4.75 3.56
C LYS A 20 -1.25 3.22 3.56
N ALA A 21 -1.68 2.58 2.48
CA ALA A 21 -1.65 1.14 2.33
C ALA A 21 -0.23 0.59 2.45
N LYS A 22 0.77 1.28 1.88
CA LYS A 22 2.18 0.92 2.06
C LYS A 22 2.62 0.96 3.52
N ILE A 23 2.25 2.02 4.24
CA ILE A 23 2.60 2.17 5.67
C ILE A 23 1.94 1.05 6.49
N ASP A 24 0.66 0.78 6.26
CA ASP A 24 -0.10 -0.26 6.98
C ASP A 24 0.47 -1.66 6.69
N LEU A 25 0.82 -1.94 5.42
CA LEU A 25 1.45 -3.21 5.02
C LEU A 25 2.86 -3.36 5.60
N GLN A 26 3.66 -2.29 5.66
CA GLN A 26 4.97 -2.33 6.31
C GLN A 26 4.86 -2.65 7.81
N GLN A 27 3.86 -2.07 8.50
CA GLN A 27 3.59 -2.39 9.90
C GLN A 27 3.14 -3.85 10.07
N ALA A 28 2.22 -4.32 9.22
CA ALA A 28 1.77 -5.70 9.23
C ALA A 28 2.94 -6.68 9.03
N ALA A 29 3.87 -6.38 8.12
CA ALA A 29 5.05 -7.20 7.90
C ALA A 29 5.95 -7.28 9.15
N ILE A 30 6.15 -6.17 9.87
CA ILE A 30 6.93 -6.17 11.12
C ILE A 30 6.26 -7.08 12.15
N ILE A 31 4.94 -7.01 12.29
CA ILE A 31 4.17 -7.85 13.23
C ILE A 31 4.28 -9.33 12.85
N PHE A 32 4.09 -9.69 11.57
CA PHE A 32 4.17 -11.08 11.13
C PHE A 32 5.58 -11.66 11.29
N ARG A 33 6.62 -10.84 11.03
CA ARG A 33 8.01 -11.23 11.29
C ARG A 33 8.27 -11.48 12.77
N GLN A 34 7.73 -10.66 13.68
CA GLN A 34 7.85 -10.85 15.13
C GLN A 34 7.11 -12.10 15.63
N GLN A 35 5.99 -12.46 14.99
CA GLN A 35 5.22 -13.67 15.29
C GLN A 35 5.82 -14.93 14.65
N ASN A 36 6.97 -14.81 13.99
CA ASN A 36 7.60 -15.89 13.21
C ASN A 36 6.70 -16.47 12.10
N ASN A 37 5.68 -15.70 11.67
CA ASN A 37 4.78 -16.06 10.58
C ASN A 37 5.39 -15.61 9.24
N MET A 38 6.44 -16.32 8.83
CA MET A 38 7.21 -15.97 7.64
C MET A 38 6.39 -16.07 6.34
N ALA A 39 5.47 -17.03 6.25
CA ALA A 39 4.61 -17.17 5.08
C ALA A 39 3.76 -15.92 4.83
N THR A 40 3.18 -15.35 5.90
CA THR A 40 2.35 -14.14 5.77
C THR A 40 3.23 -12.90 5.57
N TYR A 41 4.41 -12.86 6.20
CA TYR A 41 5.41 -11.81 5.96
C TYR A 41 5.82 -11.72 4.48
N GLU A 42 6.12 -12.84 3.84
CA GLU A 42 6.53 -12.88 2.43
C GLU A 42 5.40 -12.43 1.49
N GLN A 43 4.15 -12.82 1.77
CA GLN A 43 2.98 -12.35 1.02
C GLN A 43 2.83 -10.83 1.11
N VAL A 44 2.98 -10.25 2.30
CA VAL A 44 2.91 -8.80 2.50
C VAL A 44 4.04 -8.08 1.78
N MET A 45 5.25 -8.64 1.76
CA MET A 45 6.39 -8.08 1.01
C MET A 45 6.15 -8.09 -0.51
N GLN A 46 5.52 -9.13 -1.06
CA GLN A 46 5.14 -9.16 -2.47
C GLN A 46 4.14 -8.06 -2.83
N ILE A 47 3.13 -7.84 -1.98
CA ILE A 47 2.14 -6.77 -2.18
C ILE A 47 2.82 -5.39 -2.11
N LEU A 48 3.72 -5.19 -1.16
CA LEU A 48 4.50 -3.94 -1.04
C LEU A 48 5.35 -3.67 -2.29
N GLN A 49 5.95 -4.71 -2.89
CA GLN A 49 6.72 -4.58 -4.12
C GLN A 49 5.84 -4.17 -5.30
N GLN A 50 4.62 -4.69 -5.39
CA GLN A 50 3.64 -4.30 -6.43
C GLN A 50 3.15 -2.86 -6.28
N LEU A 51 3.10 -2.34 -5.05
CA LEU A 51 2.68 -0.95 -4.78
C LEU A 51 3.82 0.07 -4.97
N GLY A 52 5.09 -0.37 -4.86
CA GLY A 52 6.28 0.49 -4.88
C GLY A 52 7.13 0.44 -6.16
N GLY A 53 6.76 -0.39 -7.13
CA GLY A 53 7.38 -0.48 -8.46
C GLY A 53 6.92 0.59 -9.44
#